data_AF-A0A7N2R4E7-F1
#
_entry.id   AF-A0A7N2R4E7-F1
#
_cell.length_a   1.000
_cell.length_b   1.000
_cell.length_c   1.000
_cell.angle_alpha   90.00
_cell.angle_beta   90.00
_cell.angle_gamma   90.00
#
_symmetry.space_group_name_H-M   'P 1'
#
loop_
_entity.id
_entity.type
_entity.pdbx_description
1 polymer ?
#
loop_
_entity_poly.entity_id
_entity_poly.type
_entity_poly.pdbx_seq_one_letter_code
_entity_poly.pdbx_strand_id
1 'polypeptide(L)'
;MEPSSIPSDLKANSSPVKLIQGWHKCGQCPEATIPILRVPKNQHLPALRHLKRSRTQLKQSLDSDDGDNLSDHEYAVAYFGGGGNFLGSHATINVWKPTVEGSGEMSIGQIWLVNGPEQEINTLEAGWRVDSDQKSKFFIYWTSDNYQKTGCENLDCPGFVQTNKNFAIGSALDFSVYGSKQVDIGVAIYKSKDSWWLKVNDQEIGYWPISIYKYLKNGAARLDYGGEIYNAKAGGRHTKTQMGSGHFPSEGYGKAGYFRHIQYMDSTGSYKDVEPGKLGKDAAKPSCYDIQIQSDKSSGTNFYFGGPGYSADKCP
;
A
#
# COMPACT_ATOMS: atom_id res chain seq x y z
N MET A 1 -24.05 -0.14 -5.92
CA MET A 1 -23.81 1.29 -6.20
C MET A 1 -22.67 1.35 -7.21
N GLU A 2 -22.70 2.29 -8.15
CA GLU A 2 -21.63 2.52 -9.13
C GLU A 2 -21.04 3.92 -8.89
N PRO A 3 -19.76 4.16 -9.24
CA PRO A 3 -19.20 5.50 -9.15
C PRO A 3 -19.97 6.44 -10.07
N SER A 4 -20.26 7.64 -9.56
CA SER A 4 -21.01 8.62 -10.35
C SER A 4 -20.21 9.25 -11.48
N SER A 5 -18.89 9.14 -11.41
CA SER A 5 -17.95 9.61 -12.41
C SER A 5 -16.69 8.75 -12.32
N ILE A 6 -16.26 8.19 -13.45
CA ILE A 6 -14.98 7.49 -13.57
C ILE A 6 -13.98 8.47 -14.20
N PRO A 7 -12.80 8.67 -13.61
CA PRO A 7 -11.76 9.53 -14.19
C PRO A 7 -11.43 9.15 -15.64
N SER A 8 -11.27 10.16 -16.50
CA SER A 8 -11.12 10.06 -17.96
C SER A 8 -10.00 9.11 -18.41
N ASP A 9 -8.89 9.11 -17.66
CA ASP A 9 -7.61 8.52 -18.08
C ASP A 9 -7.44 7.07 -17.61
N LEU A 10 -8.29 6.58 -16.70
CA LEU A 10 -8.33 5.17 -16.28
C LEU A 10 -8.93 4.23 -17.33
N LYS A 11 -9.23 4.73 -18.53
CA LYS A 11 -9.73 3.95 -19.67
C LYS A 11 -8.65 3.65 -20.71
N ALA A 12 -7.44 4.22 -20.59
CA ALA A 12 -6.59 4.43 -21.76
C ALA A 12 -5.28 3.61 -21.85
N ASN A 13 -4.75 2.94 -20.83
CA ASN A 13 -3.37 2.41 -20.92
C ASN A 13 -3.09 1.00 -20.36
N SER A 14 -4.04 0.07 -20.46
CA SER A 14 -3.71 -1.36 -20.48
C SER A 14 -4.85 -2.15 -21.11
N SER A 15 -4.54 -3.15 -21.93
CA SER A 15 -5.51 -4.24 -22.17
C SER A 15 -5.98 -4.73 -20.79
N PRO A 16 -7.28 -5.01 -20.56
CA PRO A 16 -7.78 -5.35 -19.24
C PRO A 16 -7.11 -6.65 -18.78
N VAL A 17 -6.03 -6.53 -18.02
CA VAL A 17 -5.43 -7.66 -17.33
C VAL A 17 -6.38 -7.95 -16.17
N LYS A 18 -7.42 -8.72 -16.49
CA LYS A 18 -8.35 -9.26 -15.50
C LYS A 18 -7.47 -10.00 -14.50
N LEU A 19 -7.43 -9.52 -13.27
CA LEU A 19 -6.66 -10.17 -12.22
C LEU A 19 -7.35 -11.50 -11.90
N ILE A 20 -6.85 -12.60 -12.46
CA ILE A 20 -7.39 -13.93 -12.21
C ILE A 20 -6.84 -14.43 -10.88
N GLN A 21 -7.63 -14.28 -9.83
CA GLN A 21 -7.33 -14.86 -8.53
C GLN A 21 -7.59 -16.37 -8.53
N GLY A 22 -6.85 -17.13 -7.71
CA GLY A 22 -6.91 -18.60 -7.71
C GLY A 22 -8.30 -19.19 -7.46
N TRP A 23 -9.16 -18.49 -6.70
CA TRP A 23 -10.52 -18.96 -6.39
C TRP A 23 -11.44 -19.04 -7.62
N HIS A 24 -11.13 -18.33 -8.71
CA HIS A 24 -11.88 -18.42 -9.97
C HIS A 24 -11.84 -19.84 -10.58
N LYS A 25 -10.86 -20.66 -10.20
CA LYS A 25 -10.81 -22.09 -10.58
C LYS A 25 -11.91 -22.91 -9.90
N CYS A 26 -12.46 -22.42 -8.78
CA CYS A 26 -13.49 -23.10 -8.00
C CYS A 26 -14.91 -22.64 -8.34
N GLY A 27 -15.06 -21.55 -9.11
CA GLY A 27 -16.37 -21.05 -9.53
C GLY A 27 -16.41 -19.53 -9.71
N GLN A 28 -17.62 -19.02 -9.75
CA GLN A 28 -17.93 -17.59 -9.89
C GLN A 28 -18.89 -17.16 -8.79
N CYS A 29 -18.83 -15.88 -8.43
CA CYS A 29 -19.73 -15.32 -7.44
C CYS A 29 -21.09 -14.98 -8.10
N PRO A 30 -22.23 -15.40 -7.51
CA PRO A 30 -23.56 -15.07 -8.03
C PRO A 30 -23.81 -13.57 -8.20
N GLU A 31 -24.78 -13.21 -9.04
CA GLU A 31 -25.24 -11.81 -9.14
C GLU A 31 -25.66 -11.26 -7.78
N ALA A 32 -25.41 -9.96 -7.57
CA ALA A 32 -25.70 -9.26 -6.32
C ALA A 32 -25.02 -9.85 -5.05
N THR A 33 -23.96 -10.64 -5.23
CA THR A 33 -23.12 -11.13 -4.12
C THR A 33 -21.65 -10.76 -4.34
N ILE A 34 -20.85 -10.83 -3.27
CA ILE A 34 -19.41 -10.58 -3.30
C ILE A 34 -18.64 -11.81 -2.79
N PRO A 35 -17.43 -12.09 -3.33
CA PRO A 35 -16.59 -13.14 -2.79
C PRO A 35 -16.00 -12.70 -1.44
N ILE A 36 -16.16 -13.53 -0.41
CA ILE A 36 -15.63 -13.29 0.94
C ILE A 36 -14.68 -14.43 1.29
N LEU A 37 -13.46 -14.10 1.72
CA LEU A 37 -12.55 -15.13 2.25
C LEU A 37 -13.06 -15.64 3.59
N ARG A 38 -13.10 -16.97 3.71
CA ARG A 38 -13.37 -17.62 4.99
C ARG A 38 -12.07 -17.72 5.76
N VAL A 39 -11.97 -17.03 6.88
CA VAL A 39 -10.92 -17.25 7.87
C VAL A 39 -11.27 -18.53 8.64
N PRO A 40 -10.42 -19.58 8.65
CA PRO A 40 -10.67 -20.77 9.44
C PRO A 40 -10.76 -20.39 10.93
N LYS A 41 -11.73 -20.94 11.68
CA LYS A 41 -11.97 -20.65 13.11
C LYS A 41 -10.73 -20.77 14.03
N ASN A 42 -9.68 -21.46 13.58
CA ASN A 42 -8.45 -21.71 14.35
C ASN A 42 -7.28 -20.78 13.96
N GLN A 43 -7.47 -19.86 13.01
CA GLN A 43 -6.50 -18.81 12.73
C GLN A 43 -6.94 -17.52 13.43
N HIS A 44 -6.47 -17.35 14.66
CA HIS A 44 -6.38 -16.02 15.25
C HIS A 44 -5.32 -15.25 14.44
N LEU A 45 -5.76 -14.44 13.48
CA LEU A 45 -4.91 -13.38 12.98
C LEU A 45 -4.60 -12.48 14.18
N PRO A 46 -3.33 -12.27 14.55
CA PRO A 46 -3.00 -11.25 15.55
C PRO A 46 -3.64 -9.96 15.09
N ALA A 47 -4.39 -9.28 15.96
CA ALA A 47 -4.81 -7.92 15.67
C ALA A 47 -3.55 -7.15 15.31
N LEU A 48 -3.48 -6.65 14.07
CA LEU A 48 -2.34 -5.84 13.66
C LEU A 48 -2.35 -4.63 14.55
N ARG A 49 -1.33 -4.52 15.39
CA ARG A 49 -1.05 -3.30 16.10
C ARG A 49 -0.46 -2.35 15.06
N HIS A 50 -1.31 -1.79 14.21
CA HIS A 50 -0.94 -0.60 13.46
C HIS A 50 -0.68 0.49 14.50
N LEU A 51 0.59 0.76 14.80
CA LEU A 51 0.95 1.76 15.79
C LEU A 51 0.77 3.17 15.22
N LYS A 52 0.52 4.11 16.13
CA LYS A 52 0.31 5.53 15.85
C LYS A 52 1.39 6.06 14.88
N ARG A 53 0.99 6.56 13.72
CA ARG A 53 1.90 7.34 12.86
C ARG A 53 2.00 8.75 13.44
N SER A 54 3.19 9.14 13.88
CA SER A 54 3.45 10.52 14.27
C SER A 54 3.66 11.39 13.02
N ARG A 55 3.17 12.63 13.02
CA ARG A 55 3.40 13.59 11.91
C ARG A 55 4.86 13.98 11.83
N THR A 56 5.61 13.87 12.93
CA THR A 56 7.07 13.95 12.96
C THR A 56 7.72 12.72 12.33
N GLN A 57 7.18 11.49 12.40
CA GLN A 57 7.69 10.38 11.55
C GLN A 57 7.37 10.58 10.05
N LEU A 58 6.44 11.47 9.72
CA LEU A 58 6.16 11.92 8.35
C LEU A 58 6.99 13.16 7.94
N LYS A 59 7.82 13.73 8.84
CA LYS A 59 8.65 14.94 8.60
C LYS A 59 10.07 14.93 9.20
N GLN A 60 10.45 13.94 10.00
CA GLN A 60 11.68 13.85 10.77
C GLN A 60 12.11 12.38 10.86
N SER A 61 13.23 12.07 10.23
CA SER A 61 14.25 11.19 10.81
C SER A 61 15.66 11.71 10.53
N LEU A 62 15.79 13.04 10.34
CA LEU A 62 17.08 13.70 10.46
C LEU A 62 17.28 14.00 11.95
N ASP A 63 18.30 13.38 12.51
CA ASP A 63 18.90 13.61 13.82
C ASP A 63 18.10 13.13 15.04
N SER A 64 18.26 11.86 15.40
CA SER A 64 18.30 11.46 16.82
C SER A 64 19.17 10.21 16.99
N ASP A 65 20.36 10.46 17.52
CA ASP A 65 21.33 9.46 18.02
C ASP A 65 21.00 9.04 19.46
N ASP A 66 19.72 9.07 19.84
CA ASP A 66 19.25 8.74 21.18
C ASP A 66 18.21 7.62 21.11
N GLY A 67 18.52 6.51 21.79
CA GLY A 67 17.64 5.36 21.96
C GLY A 67 16.32 5.70 22.64
N ASP A 68 15.33 4.83 22.43
CA ASP A 68 13.98 4.84 23.02
C ASP A 68 12.88 5.70 22.36
N ASN A 69 12.63 5.46 21.06
CA ASN A 69 11.26 5.47 20.54
C ASN A 69 11.10 4.51 19.36
N LEU A 70 10.99 3.22 19.68
CA LEU A 70 10.92 2.11 18.73
C LEU A 70 9.53 2.02 18.11
N SER A 71 9.34 2.65 16.94
CA SER A 71 8.40 2.08 15.99
C SER A 71 8.97 0.74 15.53
N ASP A 72 8.31 -0.36 15.85
CA ASP A 72 8.60 -1.67 15.26
C ASP A 72 8.35 -1.66 13.74
N HIS A 73 7.63 -0.65 13.23
CA HIS A 73 7.44 -0.45 11.80
C HIS A 73 8.61 0.32 11.18
N GLU A 74 9.17 -0.22 10.10
CA GLU A 74 10.21 0.41 9.30
C GLU A 74 9.74 0.65 7.86
N TYR A 75 10.20 1.74 7.25
CA TYR A 75 9.65 2.28 6.00
C TYR A 75 10.73 2.54 4.96
N ALA A 76 10.37 2.36 3.69
CA ALA A 76 11.05 2.95 2.54
C ALA A 76 9.98 3.51 1.60
N VAL A 77 9.70 4.82 1.73
CA VAL A 77 8.51 5.46 1.17
C VAL A 77 8.85 6.71 0.37
N ALA A 78 8.08 6.95 -0.69
CA ALA A 78 8.00 8.22 -1.38
C ALA A 78 6.68 8.90 -1.02
N TYR A 79 6.68 10.23 -0.96
CA TYR A 79 5.49 11.00 -0.63
C TYR A 79 5.36 12.27 -1.47
N PHE A 80 4.11 12.67 -1.69
CA PHE A 80 3.75 13.88 -2.42
C PHE A 80 2.73 14.71 -1.64
N GLY A 81 2.94 16.02 -1.59
CA GLY A 81 2.05 16.96 -0.89
C GLY A 81 2.48 17.25 0.55
N GLY A 82 1.51 17.38 1.46
CA GLY A 82 1.71 17.91 2.82
C GLY A 82 0.88 19.17 3.14
N GLY A 83 -0.13 19.44 2.31
CA GLY A 83 -1.02 20.60 2.36
C GLY A 83 -1.87 20.76 1.09
N GLY A 84 -1.88 19.74 0.22
CA GLY A 84 -2.67 19.75 -1.02
C GLY A 84 -4.14 19.40 -0.78
N ASN A 85 -4.91 19.36 -1.86
CA ASN A 85 -6.27 18.83 -1.87
C ASN A 85 -6.41 17.87 -3.06
N PHE A 86 -5.98 16.63 -2.86
CA PHE A 86 -6.02 15.59 -3.88
C PHE A 86 -7.35 14.83 -3.80
N LEU A 87 -7.98 14.64 -4.94
CA LEU A 87 -9.22 13.89 -5.10
C LEU A 87 -8.96 12.45 -5.55
N GLY A 88 -7.71 12.07 -5.78
CA GLY A 88 -7.33 10.69 -6.03
C GLY A 88 -5.84 10.49 -6.21
N SER A 89 -5.45 9.23 -6.23
CA SER A 89 -4.09 8.77 -6.47
C SER A 89 -4.14 7.44 -7.23
N HIS A 90 -3.17 7.24 -8.10
CA HIS A 90 -2.97 5.99 -8.82
C HIS A 90 -1.48 5.67 -8.84
N ALA A 91 -1.14 4.38 -8.72
CA ALA A 91 0.18 3.87 -8.99
C ALA A 91 0.10 2.42 -9.49
N THR A 92 1.04 2.03 -10.32
CA THR A 92 1.35 0.63 -10.61
C THR A 92 2.34 0.13 -9.58
N ILE A 93 1.97 -0.94 -8.87
CA ILE A 93 2.76 -1.55 -7.80
C ILE A 93 3.26 -2.90 -8.27
N ASN A 94 4.56 -3.13 -8.17
CA ASN A 94 5.13 -4.44 -8.41
C ASN A 94 4.90 -5.37 -7.22
N VAL A 95 4.38 -6.57 -7.48
CA VAL A 95 4.00 -7.54 -6.45
C VAL A 95 5.14 -8.51 -6.19
N TRP A 96 5.55 -8.64 -4.94
CA TRP A 96 6.55 -9.61 -4.49
C TRP A 96 5.99 -10.53 -3.42
N LYS A 97 6.75 -11.59 -3.15
CA LYS A 97 6.56 -12.50 -2.03
C LYS A 97 7.84 -12.54 -1.18
N PRO A 98 8.18 -11.43 -0.49
CA PRO A 98 9.34 -11.38 0.41
C PRO A 98 9.25 -12.45 1.50
N THR A 99 10.40 -12.87 2.00
CA THR A 99 10.48 -13.73 3.18
C THR A 99 10.27 -12.89 4.44
N VAL A 100 9.39 -13.31 5.34
CA VAL A 100 9.22 -12.69 6.68
C VAL A 100 9.71 -13.62 7.79
N GLU A 101 10.43 -13.10 8.80
CA GLU A 101 11.09 -13.88 9.85
C GLU A 101 10.18 -14.21 11.04
N GLY A 102 9.27 -15.18 10.87
CA GLY A 102 8.51 -15.78 11.96
C GLY A 102 7.09 -15.21 12.16
N SER A 103 6.47 -15.59 13.28
CA SER A 103 5.09 -15.20 13.61
C SER A 103 5.04 -13.77 14.14
N GLY A 104 4.32 -12.88 13.44
CA GLY A 104 4.15 -11.48 13.83
C GLY A 104 4.86 -10.48 12.94
N GLU A 105 5.79 -10.93 12.10
CA GLU A 105 6.39 -10.11 11.05
C GLU A 105 5.43 -9.93 9.88
N MET A 106 5.59 -8.80 9.18
CA MET A 106 4.90 -8.53 7.92
C MET A 106 5.78 -7.68 7.00
N SER A 107 5.47 -7.74 5.71
CA SER A 107 6.07 -6.89 4.67
C SER A 107 5.01 -6.46 3.67
N ILE A 108 5.01 -5.17 3.32
CA ILE A 108 3.93 -4.51 2.59
C ILE A 108 4.53 -3.71 1.43
N GLY A 109 3.79 -3.64 0.32
CA GLY A 109 3.93 -2.60 -0.71
C GLY A 109 2.57 -1.98 -1.01
N GLN A 110 2.39 -0.69 -0.72
CA GLN A 110 1.07 -0.05 -0.78
C GLN A 110 1.07 1.43 -1.17
N ILE A 111 -0.13 1.95 -1.40
CA ILE A 111 -0.42 3.39 -1.50
C ILE A 111 -1.20 3.85 -0.26
N TRP A 112 -1.02 5.11 0.15
CA TRP A 112 -1.76 5.74 1.23
C TRP A 112 -2.30 7.11 0.80
N LEU A 113 -3.55 7.40 1.12
CA LEU A 113 -4.10 8.75 1.09
C LEU A 113 -4.28 9.24 2.52
N VAL A 114 -3.69 10.39 2.85
CA VAL A 114 -3.57 10.87 4.23
C VAL A 114 -4.17 12.27 4.36
N ASN A 115 -4.97 12.49 5.41
CA ASN A 115 -5.38 13.83 5.84
C ASN A 115 -5.60 13.89 7.36
N GLY A 116 -5.64 15.09 7.94
CA GLY A 116 -5.90 15.33 9.36
C GLY A 116 -4.66 15.74 10.17
N PRO A 117 -4.87 16.27 11.38
CA PRO A 117 -3.80 16.56 12.33
C PRO A 117 -3.28 15.25 12.92
N GLU A 118 -2.08 15.29 13.50
CA GLU A 118 -1.35 14.12 14.02
C GLU A 118 -2.17 13.16 14.89
N GLN A 119 -2.97 13.69 15.81
CA GLN A 119 -3.75 12.86 16.73
C GLN A 119 -5.03 12.29 16.10
N GLU A 120 -5.39 12.74 14.89
CA GLU A 120 -6.64 12.34 14.22
C GLU A 120 -6.39 12.06 12.73
N ILE A 121 -5.20 11.57 12.39
CA ILE A 121 -4.85 11.21 11.01
C ILE A 121 -5.88 10.21 10.48
N ASN A 122 -6.40 10.50 9.29
CA ASN A 122 -7.25 9.64 8.50
C ASN A 122 -6.40 9.03 7.40
N THR A 123 -6.48 7.71 7.21
CA THR A 123 -5.81 7.01 6.10
C THR A 123 -6.77 6.11 5.33
N LEU A 124 -6.45 5.98 4.05
CA LEU A 124 -7.00 5.03 3.09
C LEU A 124 -5.83 4.32 2.45
N GLU A 125 -5.81 2.99 2.50
CA GLU A 125 -4.64 2.20 2.16
C GLU A 125 -5.03 1.00 1.32
N ALA A 126 -4.21 0.71 0.31
CA ALA A 126 -4.40 -0.45 -0.55
C ALA A 126 -3.08 -0.89 -1.17
N GLY A 127 -2.89 -2.20 -1.26
CA GLY A 127 -1.67 -2.77 -1.82
C GLY A 127 -1.60 -4.28 -1.65
N TRP A 128 -0.37 -4.79 -1.57
CA TRP A 128 -0.12 -6.19 -1.23
C TRP A 128 0.66 -6.29 0.08
N ARG A 129 0.46 -7.41 0.77
CA ARG A 129 1.19 -7.76 1.99
C ARG A 129 1.58 -9.23 2.01
N VAL A 130 2.64 -9.54 2.75
CA VAL A 130 3.06 -10.90 3.13
C VAL A 130 3.20 -10.95 4.64
N ASP A 131 2.59 -11.97 5.24
CA ASP A 131 2.71 -12.26 6.67
C ASP A 131 3.33 -13.66 6.87
N SER A 132 3.22 -14.18 8.10
CA SER A 132 3.75 -15.50 8.47
C SER A 132 3.32 -16.69 7.59
N ASP A 133 2.22 -16.58 6.83
CA ASP A 133 1.81 -17.64 5.90
C ASP A 133 2.54 -17.61 4.55
N GLN A 134 3.47 -16.67 4.37
CA GLN A 134 4.38 -16.53 3.22
C GLN A 134 3.65 -16.43 1.88
N LYS A 135 2.45 -15.85 1.88
CA LYS A 135 1.66 -15.58 0.67
C LYS A 135 1.52 -14.07 0.48
N SER A 136 1.77 -13.62 -0.74
CA SER A 136 1.43 -12.25 -1.14
C SER A 136 -0.07 -12.15 -1.36
N LYS A 137 -0.73 -11.27 -0.61
CA LYS A 137 -2.19 -11.08 -0.64
C LYS A 137 -2.50 -9.62 -0.88
N PHE A 138 -3.55 -9.37 -1.65
CA PHE A 138 -4.10 -8.02 -1.74
C PHE A 138 -4.78 -7.67 -0.42
N PHE A 139 -4.59 -6.46 0.06
CA PHE A 139 -5.27 -5.97 1.26
C PHE A 139 -5.67 -4.52 1.11
N ILE A 140 -6.60 -4.12 1.97
CA ILE A 140 -6.97 -2.72 2.18
C ILE A 140 -6.98 -2.41 3.67
N TYR A 141 -6.72 -1.15 4.01
CA TYR A 141 -6.87 -0.66 5.38
C TYR A 141 -7.45 0.75 5.38
N TRP A 142 -8.13 1.12 6.47
CA TRP A 142 -8.49 2.51 6.74
C TRP A 142 -8.52 2.81 8.23
N THR A 143 -8.24 4.06 8.61
CA THR A 143 -8.51 4.61 9.95
C THR A 143 -8.99 6.06 9.85
N SER A 144 -9.67 6.54 10.88
CA SER A 144 -10.16 7.92 11.01
C SER A 144 -9.65 8.66 12.26
N ASP A 145 -8.76 8.03 13.03
CA ASP A 145 -8.29 8.53 14.32
C ASP A 145 -6.84 8.14 14.64
N ASN A 146 -5.99 8.04 13.62
CA ASN A 146 -4.60 7.65 13.74
C ASN A 146 -4.41 6.28 14.43
N TYR A 147 -5.15 5.28 13.97
CA TYR A 147 -5.05 3.89 14.42
C TYR A 147 -5.32 3.71 15.93
N GLN A 148 -6.09 4.60 16.54
CA GLN A 148 -6.34 4.55 17.98
C GLN A 148 -7.51 3.64 18.34
N LYS A 149 -8.70 3.96 17.85
CA LYS A 149 -9.95 3.21 18.12
C LYS A 149 -10.65 2.82 16.83
N THR A 150 -10.44 3.56 15.75
CA THR A 150 -10.98 3.26 14.43
C THR A 150 -9.89 2.67 13.54
N GLY A 151 -10.30 1.80 12.65
CA GLY A 151 -9.37 0.93 11.97
C GLY A 151 -10.11 -0.25 11.40
N CYS A 152 -9.90 -0.57 10.14
CA CYS A 152 -10.34 -1.86 9.64
C CYS A 152 -9.45 -2.36 8.52
N GLU A 153 -9.06 -3.62 8.62
CA GLU A 153 -8.46 -4.35 7.52
C GLU A 153 -9.54 -5.07 6.71
N ASN A 154 -9.41 -5.06 5.39
CA ASN A 154 -10.22 -5.83 4.46
C ASN A 154 -11.73 -5.65 4.72
N LEU A 155 -12.45 -6.77 4.91
CA LEU A 155 -13.87 -6.83 5.24
C LEU A 155 -14.11 -7.35 6.67
N ASP A 156 -13.08 -7.32 7.52
CA ASP A 156 -13.13 -7.92 8.86
C ASP A 156 -14.04 -7.12 9.83
N CYS A 157 -14.35 -5.89 9.45
CA CYS A 157 -15.22 -4.94 10.15
C CYS A 157 -15.92 -4.00 9.15
N PRO A 158 -17.01 -3.32 9.57
CA PRO A 158 -17.69 -2.35 8.74
C PRO A 158 -16.80 -1.15 8.37
N GLY A 159 -16.90 -0.66 7.14
CA GLY A 159 -16.25 0.58 6.70
C GLY A 159 -15.97 0.63 5.20
N PHE A 160 -15.68 -0.52 4.59
CA PHE A 160 -15.62 -0.68 3.14
C PHE A 160 -16.84 -1.42 2.62
N VAL A 161 -17.41 -0.96 1.51
CA VAL A 161 -18.52 -1.60 0.81
C VAL A 161 -17.98 -2.14 -0.51
N GLN A 162 -17.71 -3.45 -0.54
CA GLN A 162 -17.35 -4.12 -1.79
C GLN A 162 -18.59 -4.26 -2.67
N THR A 163 -18.45 -3.93 -3.96
CA THR A 163 -19.51 -4.07 -4.97
C THR A 163 -19.13 -5.06 -6.07
N ASN A 164 -17.83 -5.33 -6.21
CA ASN A 164 -17.30 -6.22 -7.22
C ASN A 164 -17.43 -7.69 -6.84
N LYS A 165 -17.96 -8.50 -7.75
CA LYS A 165 -18.13 -9.96 -7.57
C LYS A 165 -16.99 -10.82 -8.12
N ASN A 166 -16.03 -10.20 -8.83
CA ASN A 166 -14.92 -10.87 -9.53
C ASN A 166 -13.58 -10.72 -8.79
N PHE A 167 -13.54 -9.99 -7.67
CA PHE A 167 -12.32 -9.76 -6.93
C PHE A 167 -12.56 -10.00 -5.44
N ALA A 168 -11.82 -10.92 -4.84
CA ALA A 168 -11.83 -11.19 -3.42
C ALA A 168 -10.69 -10.39 -2.74
N ILE A 169 -11.05 -9.43 -1.89
CA ILE A 169 -10.11 -8.72 -1.01
C ILE A 169 -9.54 -9.70 0.02
N GLY A 170 -8.25 -9.63 0.33
CA GLY A 170 -7.54 -10.57 1.21
C GLY A 170 -7.05 -11.83 0.49
N SER A 171 -7.33 -11.99 -0.80
CA SER A 171 -6.92 -13.19 -1.54
C SER A 171 -5.50 -13.10 -2.07
N ALA A 172 -4.88 -14.27 -2.28
CA ALA A 172 -3.53 -14.37 -2.78
C ALA A 172 -3.39 -13.79 -4.20
N LEU A 173 -2.27 -13.12 -4.42
CA LEU A 173 -1.85 -12.58 -5.70
C LEU A 173 -0.77 -13.47 -6.33
N ASP A 174 -0.67 -13.41 -7.66
CA ASP A 174 0.56 -13.77 -8.35
C ASP A 174 1.68 -12.82 -7.94
N PHE A 175 2.94 -13.23 -8.09
CA PHE A 175 4.11 -12.45 -7.66
C PHE A 175 5.25 -12.52 -8.67
N SER A 176 6.13 -11.53 -8.59
CA SER A 176 7.33 -11.39 -9.41
C SER A 176 8.42 -12.40 -9.03
N VAL A 177 9.27 -12.72 -10.00
CA VAL A 177 10.43 -13.60 -9.84
C VAL A 177 11.68 -12.82 -10.20
N TYR A 178 12.70 -12.90 -9.34
CA TYR A 178 13.97 -12.21 -9.53
C TYR A 178 14.62 -12.53 -10.88
N GLY A 179 14.92 -11.49 -11.65
CA GLY A 179 15.49 -11.58 -12.99
C GLY A 179 14.58 -12.19 -14.06
N SER A 180 13.28 -12.36 -13.77
CA SER A 180 12.34 -13.06 -14.66
C SER A 180 10.96 -12.36 -14.67
N LYS A 181 9.86 -13.13 -14.72
CA LYS A 181 8.47 -12.63 -14.78
C LYS A 181 8.24 -11.56 -13.71
N GLN A 182 7.85 -10.36 -14.12
CA GLN A 182 7.37 -9.30 -13.23
C GLN A 182 5.85 -9.29 -13.24
N VAL A 183 5.25 -9.12 -12.06
CA VAL A 183 3.79 -9.07 -11.86
C VAL A 183 3.44 -7.74 -11.21
N ASP A 184 2.52 -7.02 -11.85
CA ASP A 184 2.10 -5.69 -11.42
C ASP A 184 0.60 -5.65 -11.14
N ILE A 185 0.22 -4.76 -10.23
CA ILE A 185 -1.16 -4.34 -9.99
C ILE A 185 -1.26 -2.82 -10.11
N GLY A 186 -2.21 -2.31 -10.88
CA GLY A 186 -2.61 -0.91 -10.82
C GLY A 186 -3.54 -0.70 -9.64
N VAL A 187 -3.27 0.26 -8.77
CA VAL A 187 -4.14 0.59 -7.64
C VAL A 187 -4.47 2.07 -7.72
N ALA A 188 -5.77 2.37 -7.77
CA ALA A 188 -6.27 3.73 -7.74
C ALA A 188 -7.29 3.90 -6.61
N ILE A 189 -7.14 4.97 -5.84
CA ILE A 189 -8.14 5.42 -4.85
C ILE A 189 -8.56 6.82 -5.25
N TYR A 190 -9.86 7.02 -5.48
CA TYR A 190 -10.38 8.30 -5.97
C TYR A 190 -11.73 8.66 -5.38
N LYS A 191 -11.97 9.94 -5.17
CA LYS A 191 -13.21 10.47 -4.64
C LYS A 191 -14.24 10.62 -5.76
N SER A 192 -15.44 10.09 -5.56
CA SER A 192 -16.61 10.33 -6.40
C SER A 192 -17.81 10.62 -5.49
N LYS A 193 -18.36 11.84 -5.56
CA LYS A 193 -19.40 12.36 -4.66
C LYS A 193 -19.05 12.08 -3.18
N ASP A 194 -19.83 11.24 -2.52
CA ASP A 194 -19.77 10.96 -1.09
C ASP A 194 -19.03 9.65 -0.78
N SER A 195 -18.11 9.25 -1.65
CA SER A 195 -17.37 8.00 -1.49
C SER A 195 -15.95 8.08 -2.05
N TRP A 196 -15.04 7.39 -1.39
CA TRP A 196 -13.72 7.05 -1.93
C TRP A 196 -13.80 5.68 -2.56
N TRP A 197 -13.61 5.59 -3.87
CA TRP A 197 -13.63 4.37 -4.64
C TRP A 197 -12.25 3.76 -4.73
N LEU A 198 -12.18 2.45 -4.54
CA LEU A 198 -11.02 1.63 -4.85
C LEU A 198 -11.19 1.00 -6.23
N LYS A 199 -10.18 1.15 -7.07
CA LYS A 199 -10.06 0.46 -8.35
C LYS A 199 -8.73 -0.30 -8.38
N VAL A 200 -8.80 -1.56 -8.79
CA VAL A 200 -7.61 -2.42 -8.98
C VAL A 200 -7.57 -2.86 -10.44
N ASN A 201 -6.47 -2.55 -11.12
CA ASN A 201 -6.36 -2.53 -12.57
C ASN A 201 -7.56 -1.75 -13.15
N ASP A 202 -8.34 -2.41 -14.01
CA ASP A 202 -9.51 -1.83 -14.66
C ASP A 202 -10.84 -2.16 -13.96
N GLN A 203 -10.81 -2.62 -12.70
CA GLN A 203 -12.00 -3.06 -11.97
C GLN A 203 -12.27 -2.21 -10.73
N GLU A 204 -13.41 -1.53 -10.70
CA GLU A 204 -13.96 -0.91 -9.49
C GLU A 204 -14.29 -2.01 -8.48
N ILE A 205 -13.61 -2.00 -7.34
CA ILE A 205 -13.73 -3.06 -6.33
C ILE A 205 -14.86 -2.73 -5.34
N GLY A 206 -14.95 -1.47 -4.95
CA GLY A 206 -15.88 -0.98 -3.95
C GLY A 206 -15.47 0.39 -3.44
N TYR A 207 -16.04 0.81 -2.32
CA TYR A 207 -15.83 2.15 -1.80
C TYR A 207 -15.88 2.25 -0.27
N TRP A 208 -15.19 3.27 0.26
CA TRP A 208 -15.38 3.77 1.61
C TRP A 208 -16.34 4.96 1.61
N PRO A 209 -17.45 4.93 2.37
CA PRO A 209 -18.32 6.09 2.53
C PRO A 209 -17.59 7.25 3.22
N ILE A 210 -17.76 8.50 2.76
CA ILE A 210 -17.07 9.65 3.41
C ILE A 210 -17.51 9.87 4.87
N SER A 211 -18.65 9.33 5.28
CA SER A 211 -19.21 9.48 6.63
C SER A 211 -18.33 8.87 7.72
N ILE A 212 -17.44 7.92 7.39
CA ILE A 212 -16.52 7.30 8.36
C ILE A 212 -15.29 8.16 8.63
N TYR A 213 -15.02 9.17 7.81
CA TYR A 213 -13.85 10.05 7.94
C TYR A 213 -14.19 11.37 8.60
N LYS A 214 -13.20 11.98 9.24
CA LYS A 214 -13.27 13.36 9.73
C LYS A 214 -12.67 14.34 8.73
N TYR A 215 -11.50 14.01 8.17
CA TYR A 215 -10.67 14.90 7.34
C TYR A 215 -10.64 14.51 5.86
N LEU A 216 -10.66 13.20 5.54
CA LEU A 216 -10.69 12.73 4.15
C LEU A 216 -12.03 13.01 3.44
N LYS A 217 -13.02 13.65 4.09
CA LYS A 217 -14.30 14.02 3.48
C LYS A 217 -14.16 14.90 2.23
N ASN A 218 -13.13 15.74 2.19
CA ASN A 218 -12.96 16.75 1.14
C ASN A 218 -11.85 16.39 0.13
N GLY A 219 -10.83 15.67 0.57
CA GLY A 219 -9.67 15.30 -0.22
C GLY A 219 -8.53 14.83 0.67
N ALA A 220 -7.46 14.31 0.07
CA ALA A 220 -6.22 13.95 0.74
C ALA A 220 -5.25 15.15 0.75
N ALA A 221 -4.54 15.34 1.85
CA ALA A 221 -3.53 16.38 1.99
C ALA A 221 -2.13 15.91 1.55
N ARG A 222 -1.89 14.60 1.62
CA ARG A 222 -0.64 13.91 1.28
C ARG A 222 -0.96 12.53 0.69
N LEU A 223 -0.12 12.13 -0.25
CA LEU A 223 -0.14 10.82 -0.88
C LEU A 223 1.20 10.14 -0.58
N ASP A 224 1.18 8.91 -0.08
CA ASP A 224 2.38 8.11 0.18
C ASP A 224 2.37 6.84 -0.67
N TYR A 225 3.55 6.31 -0.95
CA TYR A 225 3.79 5.12 -1.78
C TYR A 225 5.06 4.42 -1.28
N GLY A 226 5.12 3.09 -1.32
CA GLY A 226 6.33 2.36 -0.94
C GLY A 226 6.10 1.20 0.01
N GLY A 227 7.17 0.83 0.70
CA GLY A 227 7.24 -0.37 1.53
C GLY A 227 7.18 -0.09 3.03
N GLU A 228 6.66 -1.07 3.75
CA GLU A 228 6.58 -1.10 5.20
C GLU A 228 6.83 -2.53 5.69
N ILE A 229 7.58 -2.69 6.77
CA ILE A 229 7.74 -3.96 7.47
C ILE A 229 7.45 -3.78 8.94
N TYR A 230 7.06 -4.87 9.62
CA TYR A 230 7.07 -4.94 11.08
C TYR A 230 8.26 -5.78 11.52
N ASN A 231 9.17 -5.19 12.28
CA ASN A 231 10.36 -5.80 12.85
C ASN A 231 10.10 -6.08 14.34
N ALA A 232 9.67 -7.29 14.66
CA ALA A 232 9.44 -7.78 16.02
C ALA A 232 10.74 -7.94 16.83
N LYS A 233 11.90 -7.71 16.20
CA LYS A 233 13.23 -7.90 16.77
C LYS A 233 13.42 -9.30 17.37
N ALA A 234 12.92 -10.31 16.68
CA ALA A 234 13.01 -11.70 17.11
C ALA A 234 14.47 -12.06 17.43
N GLY A 235 14.74 -12.44 18.69
CA GLY A 235 16.08 -12.77 19.15
C GLY A 235 16.98 -11.57 19.47
N GLY A 236 16.42 -10.37 19.68
CA GLY A 236 17.15 -9.19 20.16
C GLY A 236 17.97 -8.46 19.08
N ARG A 237 17.70 -8.73 17.80
CA ARG A 237 18.37 -8.15 16.64
C ARG A 237 17.35 -7.72 15.59
N HIS A 238 17.77 -6.99 14.57
CA HIS A 238 16.91 -6.75 13.41
C HIS A 238 16.50 -8.08 12.76
N THR A 239 15.26 -8.18 12.26
CA THR A 239 14.80 -9.37 11.57
C THR A 239 15.30 -9.46 10.12
N LYS A 240 15.34 -10.68 9.57
CA LYS A 240 15.62 -11.01 8.16
C LYS A 240 14.39 -10.79 7.27
N THR A 241 13.37 -10.09 7.79
CA THR A 241 12.18 -9.75 7.02
C THR A 241 12.57 -8.88 5.84
N GLN A 242 12.19 -9.32 4.65
CA GLN A 242 12.54 -8.64 3.42
C GLN A 242 11.49 -7.59 3.08
N MET A 243 11.90 -6.46 2.49
CA MET A 243 10.99 -5.46 1.92
C MET A 243 11.06 -5.52 0.39
N GLY A 244 9.91 -5.37 -0.28
CA GLY A 244 9.82 -5.48 -1.73
C GLY A 244 10.28 -6.87 -2.20
N SER A 245 11.31 -6.91 -3.03
CA SER A 245 11.92 -8.16 -3.48
C SER A 245 12.92 -8.79 -2.50
N GLY A 246 13.28 -8.07 -1.43
CA GLY A 246 14.44 -8.42 -0.58
C GLY A 246 15.78 -7.90 -1.11
N HIS A 247 15.78 -7.16 -2.22
CA HIS A 247 16.97 -6.56 -2.82
C HIS A 247 16.91 -5.03 -2.76
N PHE A 248 18.08 -4.40 -2.74
CA PHE A 248 18.20 -2.95 -2.70
C PHE A 248 17.75 -2.30 -4.02
N PRO A 249 17.25 -1.05 -3.96
CA PRO A 249 16.76 -0.33 -5.13
C PRO A 249 17.82 -0.11 -6.22
N SER A 250 19.12 -0.13 -5.87
CA SER A 250 20.22 0.00 -6.83
C SER A 250 20.29 -1.12 -7.87
N GLU A 251 19.64 -2.26 -7.61
CA GLU A 251 19.58 -3.37 -8.56
C GLU A 251 18.59 -3.15 -9.72
N GLY A 252 17.64 -2.22 -9.55
CA GLY A 252 16.74 -1.78 -10.61
C GLY A 252 15.72 -2.81 -11.09
N TYR A 253 15.21 -2.60 -12.31
CA TYR A 253 14.09 -3.36 -12.86
C TYR A 253 14.37 -4.87 -12.93
N GLY A 254 13.35 -5.67 -12.60
CA GLY A 254 13.44 -7.13 -12.60
C GLY A 254 14.02 -7.72 -11.31
N LYS A 255 14.61 -6.88 -10.44
CA LYS A 255 15.35 -7.32 -9.27
C LYS A 255 14.91 -6.62 -7.98
N ALA A 256 14.74 -5.31 -8.02
CA ALA A 256 14.21 -4.52 -6.92
C ALA A 256 12.68 -4.40 -6.99
N GLY A 257 12.04 -4.13 -5.86
CA GLY A 257 10.64 -3.70 -5.84
C GLY A 257 10.49 -2.33 -6.49
N TYR A 258 9.37 -2.06 -7.16
CA TYR A 258 9.13 -0.77 -7.78
C TYR A 258 7.69 -0.30 -7.71
N PHE A 259 7.52 1.02 -7.82
CA PHE A 259 6.27 1.66 -8.18
C PHE A 259 6.46 2.48 -9.45
N ARG A 260 5.45 2.52 -10.30
CA ARG A 260 5.42 3.30 -11.56
C ARG A 260 4.12 4.08 -11.69
N HIS A 261 4.10 5.04 -12.60
CA HIS A 261 2.93 5.88 -12.86
C HIS A 261 2.42 6.50 -11.56
N ILE A 262 3.32 7.10 -10.76
CA ILE A 262 2.94 7.79 -9.53
C ILE A 262 2.12 9.02 -9.90
N GLN A 263 0.81 8.91 -9.74
CA GLN A 263 -0.16 9.85 -10.26
C GLN A 263 -1.08 10.38 -9.15
N TYR A 264 -1.48 11.63 -9.29
CA TYR A 264 -2.48 12.26 -8.46
C TYR A 264 -3.62 12.80 -9.31
N MET A 265 -4.79 12.96 -8.69
CA MET A 265 -5.93 13.63 -9.27
C MET A 265 -6.29 14.82 -8.39
N ASP A 266 -6.50 15.98 -9.02
CA ASP A 266 -6.99 17.19 -8.36
C ASP A 266 -8.39 17.56 -8.88
N SER A 267 -8.84 18.79 -8.64
CA SER A 267 -10.14 19.29 -9.09
C SER A 267 -10.37 19.23 -10.60
N THR A 268 -9.34 19.04 -11.43
CA THR A 268 -9.55 18.86 -12.88
C THR A 268 -10.13 17.49 -13.23
N GLY A 269 -10.12 16.52 -12.31
CA GLY A 269 -10.73 15.20 -12.51
C GLY A 269 -9.94 14.23 -13.40
N SER A 270 -8.70 14.58 -13.76
CA SER A 270 -7.79 13.76 -14.56
C SER A 270 -6.53 13.42 -13.78
N TYR A 271 -5.93 12.27 -14.08
CA TYR A 271 -4.69 11.85 -13.45
C TYR A 271 -3.49 12.56 -14.06
N LYS A 272 -2.59 13.01 -13.20
CA LYS A 272 -1.35 13.70 -13.56
C LYS A 272 -0.20 12.97 -12.91
N ASP A 273 0.85 12.67 -13.68
CA ASP A 273 2.10 12.18 -13.09
C ASP A 273 2.68 13.24 -12.16
N VAL A 274 3.09 12.81 -10.97
CA VAL A 274 3.82 13.66 -10.02
C VAL A 274 5.17 13.99 -10.66
N GLU A 275 5.63 15.24 -10.65
CA GLU A 275 6.99 15.53 -11.10
C GLU A 275 8.02 14.86 -10.17
N PRO A 276 9.07 14.19 -10.66
CA PRO A 276 10.01 13.45 -9.82
C PRO A 276 10.66 14.30 -8.72
N GLY A 277 10.99 15.56 -9.03
CA GLY A 277 11.58 16.50 -8.07
C GLY A 277 10.61 16.97 -6.98
N LYS A 278 9.31 16.65 -7.08
CA LYS A 278 8.29 16.94 -6.06
C LYS A 278 8.00 15.75 -5.15
N LEU A 279 8.56 14.57 -5.43
CA LEU A 279 8.50 13.44 -4.51
C LEU A 279 9.53 13.62 -3.41
N GLY A 280 9.05 13.71 -2.18
CA GLY A 280 9.89 13.45 -1.01
C GLY A 280 10.16 11.96 -0.90
N LYS A 281 11.26 11.59 -0.25
CA LYS A 281 11.57 10.20 0.11
C LYS A 281 11.95 10.11 1.58
N ASP A 282 11.66 8.97 2.19
CA ASP A 282 12.02 8.66 3.56
C ASP A 282 12.34 7.18 3.70
N ALA A 283 13.45 6.88 4.38
CA ALA A 283 13.90 5.55 4.73
C ALA A 283 14.64 5.63 6.06
N ALA A 284 14.02 5.12 7.12
CA ALA A 284 14.53 5.27 8.49
C ALA A 284 15.90 4.60 8.68
N LYS A 285 16.13 3.46 8.02
CA LYS A 285 17.39 2.73 8.01
C LYS A 285 17.77 2.32 6.59
N PRO A 286 18.39 3.22 5.79
CA PRO A 286 18.75 2.94 4.40
C PRO A 286 19.66 1.72 4.22
N SER A 287 20.41 1.35 5.26
CA SER A 287 21.25 0.14 5.24
C SER A 287 20.47 -1.16 5.40
N CYS A 288 19.21 -1.10 5.85
CA CYS A 288 18.27 -2.22 5.95
C CYS A 288 17.31 -2.23 4.74
N TYR A 289 16.71 -1.06 4.47
CA TYR A 289 15.72 -0.84 3.41
C TYR A 289 15.91 0.56 2.84
N ASP A 290 15.98 0.67 1.52
CA ASP A 290 16.24 1.96 0.84
C ASP A 290 15.22 2.23 -0.27
N ILE A 291 15.19 3.47 -0.74
CA ILE A 291 14.37 3.94 -1.84
C ILE A 291 15.13 4.89 -2.77
N GLN A 292 14.99 4.68 -4.09
CA GLN A 292 15.59 5.51 -5.12
C GLN A 292 14.54 5.97 -6.13
N ILE A 293 14.24 7.26 -6.09
CA ILE A 293 13.35 7.92 -7.05
C ILE A 293 14.04 7.96 -8.41
N GLN A 294 13.27 7.63 -9.45
CA GLN A 294 13.69 7.69 -10.84
C GLN A 294 12.55 8.26 -11.70
N SER A 295 12.85 8.51 -12.97
CA SER A 295 11.83 8.89 -13.94
C SER A 295 12.31 8.54 -15.33
N ASP A 296 11.43 7.93 -16.11
CA ASP A 296 11.66 7.66 -17.50
C ASP A 296 10.35 7.82 -18.28
N LYS A 297 10.45 8.02 -19.60
CA LYS A 297 9.29 8.30 -20.45
C LYS A 297 8.27 7.15 -20.48
N SER A 298 8.69 5.91 -20.23
CA SER A 298 7.84 4.72 -20.35
C SER A 298 7.14 4.32 -19.06
N SER A 299 7.70 4.68 -17.91
CA SER A 299 7.18 4.32 -16.58
C SER A 299 6.59 5.50 -15.81
N GLY A 300 6.54 6.69 -16.43
CA GLY A 300 6.24 7.95 -15.77
C GLY A 300 7.21 8.22 -14.62
N THR A 301 6.72 8.92 -13.60
CA THR A 301 7.45 9.04 -12.34
C THR A 301 7.38 7.73 -11.57
N ASN A 302 8.55 7.25 -11.14
CA ASN A 302 8.71 5.92 -10.58
C ASN A 302 9.80 5.88 -9.50
N PHE A 303 9.88 4.78 -8.76
CA PHE A 303 10.98 4.55 -7.85
C PHE A 303 11.20 3.05 -7.64
N TYR A 304 12.43 2.70 -7.28
CA TYR A 304 12.74 1.39 -6.72
C TYR A 304 12.79 1.46 -5.20
N PHE A 305 12.40 0.38 -4.53
CA PHE A 305 12.47 0.24 -3.08
C PHE A 305 12.75 -1.21 -2.69
N GLY A 306 13.26 -1.41 -1.48
CA GLY A 306 13.41 -2.72 -0.88
C GLY A 306 14.69 -2.87 -0.08
N GLY A 307 14.90 -4.09 0.40
CA GLY A 307 16.11 -4.47 1.11
C GLY A 307 15.98 -5.80 1.82
N PRO A 308 17.11 -6.44 2.16
CA PRO A 308 17.12 -7.79 2.72
C PRO A 308 16.75 -7.86 4.20
N GLY A 309 16.66 -6.72 4.90
CA GLY A 309 16.59 -6.67 6.36
C GLY A 309 17.95 -6.98 6.97
N TYR A 310 17.98 -7.86 7.96
CA TYR A 310 19.15 -8.15 8.79
C TYR A 310 20.42 -8.46 8.00
N SER A 311 21.50 -7.78 8.39
CA SER A 311 22.88 -8.03 7.96
C SER A 311 23.82 -7.66 9.10
N ALA A 312 24.70 -8.58 9.51
CA ALA A 312 25.56 -8.40 10.68
C ALA A 312 26.38 -7.09 10.67
N ASP A 313 26.81 -6.64 9.48
CA ASP A 313 27.71 -5.48 9.34
C ASP A 313 26.98 -4.16 9.07
N LYS A 314 25.77 -4.21 8.51
CA LYS A 314 25.07 -3.02 7.96
C LYS A 314 23.68 -2.79 8.54
N CYS A 315 23.01 -3.85 8.98
CA CYS A 315 21.67 -3.82 9.54
C CYS A 315 21.56 -4.87 10.66
N PRO A 316 22.29 -4.69 11.79
CA PRO A 316 22.29 -5.64 12.90
C PRO A 316 20.98 -5.60 13.70
#